data_AF-A0A6B3N7E1-F1
#
_entry.id   AF-A0A6B3N7E1-F1
#
_cell.length_a   1.000
_cell.length_b   1.000
_cell.length_c   1.000
_cell.angle_alpha   90.00
_cell.angle_beta   90.00
_cell.angle_gamma   90.00
#
_symmetry.space_group_name_H-M   'P 1'
#
loop_
_entity.id
_entity.type
_entity.pdbx_description
1 polymer ?
#
loop_
_entity_poly.entity_id
_entity_poly.type
_entity_poly.pdbx_seq_one_letter_code
_entity_poly.pdbx_strand_id
1 'polypeptide(L)'
;MCRLLAYLGSPIQPDKLIYEPEHSLCIQSYRPQETTTTSVNADGVGIGWYHSQKQTEPFIYKNILPIWSDINLPHLSRYIESECFLAHIRSATPGQAASLSNCQPFSDRHFLFTHNGFIDNFRATLYQPIRSHIRDTVYHKIEGTTDSEHIFSL
;
A
#
# COMPACT_ATOMS: atom_id res chain seq x y z
N MET A 1 -2.52 -11.34 -6.20
CA MET A 1 -3.12 -9.99 -6.13
C MET A 1 -3.18 -9.56 -4.68
N CYS A 2 -2.69 -8.35 -4.38
CA CYS A 2 -2.68 -7.72 -3.05
C CYS A 2 -4.08 -7.56 -2.44
N ARG A 3 -4.20 -7.06 -1.20
CA ARG A 3 -5.46 -6.50 -0.65
C ARG A 3 -5.24 -5.05 -0.22
N LEU A 4 -6.31 -4.27 -0.32
CA LEU A 4 -6.33 -2.86 0.06
C LEU A 4 -7.51 -2.56 0.97
N LEU A 5 -7.38 -1.50 1.76
CA LEU A 5 -8.41 -0.98 2.64
C LEU A 5 -8.30 0.55 2.63
N ALA A 6 -9.41 1.23 2.37
CA ALA A 6 -9.48 2.69 2.47
C ALA A 6 -10.60 3.06 3.44
N TYR A 7 -10.38 4.13 4.19
CA TYR A 7 -11.39 4.73 5.06
C TYR A 7 -11.48 6.22 4.79
N LEU A 8 -12.71 6.73 4.77
CA LEU A 8 -13.03 8.16 4.78
C LEU A 8 -14.31 8.35 5.59
N GLY A 9 -14.24 9.06 6.70
CA GLY A 9 -15.39 9.24 7.58
C GLY A 9 -15.02 9.91 8.90
N SER A 10 -15.87 9.71 9.91
CA SER A 10 -15.60 10.19 11.27
C SER A 10 -14.28 9.63 11.80
N PRO A 11 -13.55 10.35 12.67
CA PRO A 11 -12.27 9.86 13.16
C PRO A 11 -12.42 8.47 13.82
N ILE A 12 -11.61 7.51 13.36
CA ILE A 12 -11.49 6.18 13.98
C ILE A 12 -10.02 5.78 14.10
N GLN A 13 -9.79 4.78 14.94
CA GLN A 13 -8.51 4.08 15.01
C GLN A 13 -8.44 3.06 13.86
N PRO A 14 -7.32 3.01 13.11
CA PRO A 14 -7.17 2.03 12.02
C PRO A 14 -7.30 0.56 12.44
N ASP A 15 -6.99 0.21 13.68
CA ASP A 15 -7.11 -1.17 14.19
C ASP A 15 -8.54 -1.74 14.07
N LYS A 16 -9.56 -0.89 14.21
CA LYS A 16 -10.98 -1.21 14.04
C LYS A 16 -11.33 -1.80 12.67
N LEU A 17 -10.50 -1.56 11.66
CA LEU A 17 -10.68 -2.13 10.32
C LEU A 17 -9.53 -3.08 9.93
N ILE A 18 -8.32 -2.84 10.44
CA ILE A 18 -7.14 -3.65 10.10
C ILE A 18 -7.15 -4.99 10.82
N TYR A 19 -7.63 -5.06 12.06
CA TYR A 19 -7.53 -6.25 12.90
C TYR A 19 -8.88 -6.77 13.42
N GLU A 20 -9.79 -5.89 13.87
CA GLU A 20 -11.00 -6.31 14.60
C GLU A 20 -12.04 -7.09 13.79
N PRO A 21 -12.36 -6.76 12.52
CA PRO A 21 -13.39 -7.48 11.78
C PRO A 21 -13.05 -8.96 11.57
N GLU A 22 -14.08 -9.83 11.52
CA GLU A 22 -13.89 -11.26 11.25
C GLU A 22 -13.18 -11.53 9.91
N HIS A 23 -13.35 -10.63 8.95
CA HIS A 23 -12.68 -10.62 7.64
C HIS A 23 -11.81 -9.37 7.47
N SER A 24 -11.11 -8.98 8.54
CA SER A 24 -10.21 -7.82 8.57
C SER A 24 -9.08 -7.91 7.57
N LEU A 25 -8.40 -6.78 7.32
CA LEU A 25 -7.25 -6.75 6.42
C LEU A 25 -6.17 -7.76 6.85
N CYS A 26 -5.93 -7.92 8.15
CA CYS A 26 -5.03 -8.94 8.70
C CYS A 26 -5.49 -10.36 8.34
N ILE A 27 -6.77 -10.70 8.53
CA ILE A 27 -7.28 -12.03 8.13
C ILE A 27 -7.13 -12.25 6.62
N GLN A 28 -7.43 -11.23 5.80
CA GLN A 28 -7.28 -11.30 4.35
C GLN A 28 -5.82 -11.49 3.90
N SER A 29 -4.83 -11.28 4.76
CA SER A 29 -3.44 -11.50 4.39
C SER A 29 -3.08 -12.98 4.28
N TYR A 30 -3.71 -13.86 5.05
CA TYR A 30 -3.42 -15.30 5.02
C TYR A 30 -4.64 -16.17 4.75
N ARG A 31 -5.84 -15.59 4.77
CA ARG A 31 -7.09 -16.27 4.42
C ARG A 31 -8.03 -15.36 3.60
N PRO A 32 -7.58 -14.80 2.46
CA PRO A 32 -8.44 -14.06 1.55
C PRO A 32 -9.50 -14.99 0.92
N GLN A 33 -10.76 -14.56 0.88
CA GLN A 33 -11.87 -15.38 0.37
C GLN A 33 -12.09 -15.25 -1.15
N GLU A 34 -11.81 -14.08 -1.72
CA GLU A 34 -12.16 -13.74 -3.12
C GLU A 34 -10.95 -13.57 -4.05
N THR A 35 -9.75 -13.94 -3.59
CA THR A 35 -8.57 -13.88 -4.45
C THR A 35 -8.50 -15.08 -5.39
N THR A 36 -8.15 -14.84 -6.65
CA THR A 36 -8.00 -15.88 -7.68
C THR A 36 -6.55 -16.17 -8.04
N THR A 37 -5.59 -15.37 -7.54
CA THR A 37 -4.20 -15.35 -8.04
C THR A 37 -3.14 -15.52 -6.96
N THR A 38 -3.53 -15.52 -5.68
CA THR A 38 -2.59 -15.74 -4.58
C THR A 38 -3.27 -16.48 -3.44
N SER A 39 -2.54 -17.32 -2.72
CA SER A 39 -2.99 -17.92 -1.46
C SER A 39 -2.72 -17.03 -0.24
N VAL A 40 -1.73 -16.13 -0.33
CA VAL A 40 -1.24 -15.30 0.78
C VAL A 40 -0.71 -13.95 0.30
N ASN A 41 -0.83 -12.93 1.13
CA ASN A 41 -0.26 -11.59 0.96
C ASN A 41 0.79 -11.40 2.08
N ALA A 42 2.01 -11.85 1.84
CA ALA A 42 3.07 -11.92 2.84
C ALA A 42 4.24 -10.96 2.57
N ASP A 43 4.21 -10.21 1.46
CA ASP A 43 5.38 -9.53 0.89
C ASP A 43 5.48 -8.06 1.30
N GLY A 44 4.84 -7.71 2.42
CA GLY A 44 4.87 -6.38 3.02
C GLY A 44 3.49 -5.85 3.41
N VAL A 45 3.52 -4.85 4.27
CA VAL A 45 2.35 -4.09 4.73
C VAL A 45 2.66 -2.60 4.69
N GLY A 46 1.65 -1.78 4.46
CA GLY A 46 1.76 -0.35 4.68
C GLY A 46 0.42 0.30 5.00
N ILE A 47 0.51 1.41 5.73
CA ILE A 47 -0.61 2.28 6.06
C ILE A 47 -0.15 3.72 5.89
N GLY A 48 -0.96 4.52 5.22
CA GLY A 48 -0.84 5.97 5.16
C GLY A 48 -2.08 6.61 5.75
N TRP A 49 -1.93 7.68 6.52
CA TRP A 49 -3.07 8.39 7.12
C TRP A 49 -2.84 9.90 7.14
N TYR A 50 -3.95 10.63 7.11
CA TYR A 50 -3.94 12.08 7.17
C TYR A 50 -4.04 12.56 8.62
N HIS A 51 -3.36 13.66 8.93
CA HIS A 51 -3.48 14.32 10.21
C HIS A 51 -4.85 15.02 10.29
N SER A 52 -5.56 14.88 11.40
CA SER A 52 -6.92 15.43 11.59
C SER A 52 -6.98 16.97 11.57
N GLN A 53 -6.01 17.63 12.21
CA GLN A 53 -6.02 19.10 12.38
C GLN A 53 -5.03 19.87 11.49
N LYS A 54 -3.93 19.24 11.05
CA LYS A 54 -2.85 19.94 10.35
C LYS A 54 -2.86 19.55 8.89
N GLN A 55 -2.76 20.56 8.01
CA GLN A 55 -2.56 20.34 6.59
C GLN A 55 -1.09 20.00 6.33
N THR A 56 -0.73 18.74 6.58
CA THR A 56 0.61 18.20 6.29
C THR A 56 0.51 17.11 5.23
N GLU A 57 1.67 16.65 4.75
CA GLU A 57 1.74 15.39 4.02
C GLU A 57 1.24 14.24 4.91
N PRO A 58 0.62 13.19 4.34
CA PRO A 58 0.17 12.04 5.09
C PRO A 58 1.36 11.33 5.70
N PHE A 59 1.20 10.82 6.92
CA PHE A 59 2.22 9.97 7.52
C PHE A 59 2.13 8.58 6.88
N ILE A 60 3.28 7.96 6.63
CA ILE A 60 3.36 6.63 6.01
C ILE A 60 4.19 5.70 6.87
N TYR A 61 3.61 4.54 7.17
CA TYR A 61 4.29 3.42 7.78
C TYR A 61 4.33 2.26 6.78
N LYS A 62 5.50 1.67 6.56
CA LYS A 62 5.70 0.51 5.68
C LYS A 62 6.62 -0.50 6.34
N ASN A 63 6.39 -1.77 6.04
CA ASN A 63 7.26 -2.86 6.40
C ASN A 63 7.29 -3.91 5.29
N ILE A 64 8.44 -4.58 5.11
CA ILE A 64 8.57 -5.71 4.17
C ILE A 64 8.08 -7.02 4.79
N LEU A 65 7.92 -7.05 6.11
CA LEU A 65 7.38 -8.20 6.82
C LEU A 65 5.87 -8.36 6.54
N PRO A 66 5.35 -9.59 6.61
CA PRO A 66 3.91 -9.80 6.58
C PRO A 66 3.24 -9.13 7.79
N ILE A 67 1.98 -8.71 7.63
CA ILE A 67 1.23 -7.96 8.65
C ILE A 67 1.15 -8.66 10.01
N TRP A 68 1.13 -10.00 10.05
CA TRP A 68 1.08 -10.77 11.29
C TRP A 68 2.44 -10.88 12.02
N SER A 69 3.54 -10.53 11.35
CA SER A 69 4.88 -10.49 11.95
C SER A 69 5.33 -9.07 12.32
N ASP A 70 4.54 -8.06 11.98
CA ASP A 70 4.83 -6.67 12.38
C ASP A 70 4.36 -6.44 13.82
N ILE A 71 5.32 -6.33 14.74
CA ILE A 71 5.03 -6.09 16.15
C ILE A 71 4.60 -4.65 16.45
N ASN A 72 4.91 -3.69 15.57
CA ASN A 72 4.67 -2.27 15.83
C ASN A 72 3.29 -1.82 15.32
N LEU A 73 2.86 -2.36 14.18
CA LEU A 73 1.63 -1.93 13.52
C LEU A 73 0.37 -2.08 14.40
N PRO A 74 0.18 -3.15 15.21
CA PRO A 74 -0.95 -3.24 16.13
C PRO A 74 -0.96 -2.11 17.18
N HIS A 75 0.21 -1.77 17.74
CA HIS A 75 0.30 -0.68 18.73
C HIS A 75 0.05 0.69 18.08
N LEU A 76 0.61 0.90 16.90
CA LEU A 76 0.48 2.13 16.13
C LEU A 76 -0.98 2.36 15.71
N SER A 77 -1.62 1.34 15.13
CA SER A 77 -3.00 1.41 14.62
C SER A 77 -4.05 1.60 15.70
N ARG A 78 -3.80 1.19 16.94
CA ARG A 78 -4.67 1.49 18.10
C ARG A 78 -4.50 2.92 18.62
N TYR A 79 -3.32 3.52 18.43
CA TYR A 79 -3.00 4.84 18.98
C TYR A 79 -3.38 5.99 18.06
N ILE A 80 -3.28 5.78 16.74
CA ILE A 80 -3.65 6.80 15.75
C ILE A 80 -5.17 6.93 15.70
N GLU A 81 -5.64 8.16 15.49
CA GLU A 81 -7.01 8.45 15.10
C GLU A 81 -6.99 9.28 13.80
N SER A 82 -7.73 8.86 12.79
CA SER A 82 -7.77 9.54 11.49
C SER A 82 -9.13 9.44 10.83
N GLU A 83 -9.51 10.52 10.14
CA GLU A 83 -10.70 10.58 9.28
C GLU A 83 -10.46 9.92 7.92
N CYS A 84 -9.20 9.80 7.51
CA CYS A 84 -8.84 9.26 6.21
C CYS A 84 -7.53 8.48 6.27
N PHE A 85 -7.58 7.20 5.92
CA PHE A 85 -6.39 6.36 5.81
C PHE A 85 -6.52 5.33 4.68
N LEU A 86 -5.36 4.88 4.21
CA LEU A 86 -5.20 3.88 3.18
C LEU A 86 -4.21 2.83 3.67
N ALA A 87 -4.62 1.57 3.70
CA ALA A 87 -3.79 0.44 4.07
C ALA A 87 -3.71 -0.57 2.93
N HIS A 88 -2.59 -1.28 2.86
CA HIS A 88 -2.29 -2.23 1.81
C HIS A 88 -1.44 -3.38 2.34
N ILE A 89 -1.76 -4.60 1.93
CA ILE A 89 -0.95 -5.80 2.16
C ILE A 89 -0.53 -6.40 0.83
N ARG A 90 0.76 -6.65 0.69
CA ARG A 90 1.39 -6.95 -0.59
C ARG A 90 1.46 -8.46 -0.85
N SER A 91 1.12 -8.84 -2.07
CA SER A 91 1.50 -10.11 -2.69
C SER A 91 2.33 -9.74 -3.92
N ALA A 92 3.64 -9.92 -3.82
CA ALA A 92 4.60 -9.47 -4.83
C ALA A 92 4.53 -10.34 -6.08
N THR A 93 4.62 -9.70 -7.24
CA THR A 93 4.81 -10.42 -8.51
C THR A 93 6.14 -11.20 -8.45
N PRO A 94 6.17 -12.48 -8.89
CA PRO A 94 7.40 -13.27 -8.89
C PRO A 94 8.58 -12.52 -9.54
N GLY A 95 9.75 -12.56 -8.88
CA GLY A 95 10.96 -11.88 -9.34
C GLY A 95 11.08 -10.41 -8.94
N GLN A 96 10.05 -9.79 -8.32
CA GLN A 96 10.20 -8.47 -7.72
C GLN A 96 10.88 -8.54 -6.35
N ALA A 97 11.73 -7.55 -6.06
CA ALA A 97 12.38 -7.44 -4.77
C ALA A 97 11.40 -7.08 -3.64
N ALA A 98 11.61 -7.70 -2.47
CA ALA A 98 11.03 -7.29 -1.21
C ALA A 98 11.79 -6.05 -0.69
N SER A 99 11.39 -4.87 -1.14
CA SER A 99 11.93 -3.59 -0.70
C SER A 99 10.82 -2.68 -0.17
N LEU A 100 11.18 -1.76 0.73
CA LEU A 100 10.25 -0.75 1.25
C LEU A 100 9.74 0.17 0.12
N SER A 101 10.58 0.49 -0.86
CA SER A 101 10.19 1.31 -2.02
C SER A 101 9.11 0.64 -2.88
N ASN A 102 9.02 -0.69 -2.89
CA ASN A 102 7.98 -1.43 -3.61
C ASN A 102 6.73 -1.69 -2.75
N CYS A 103 6.74 -1.31 -1.46
CA CYS A 103 5.57 -1.44 -0.58
C CYS A 103 4.66 -0.22 -0.72
N GLN A 104 3.35 -0.45 -0.69
CA GLN A 104 2.33 0.59 -0.83
C GLN A 104 1.73 0.94 0.54
N PRO A 105 1.13 2.13 0.75
CA PRO A 105 0.79 3.13 -0.25
C PRO A 105 1.98 3.94 -0.78
N PHE A 106 1.89 4.40 -2.03
CA PHE A 106 2.77 5.44 -2.58
C PHE A 106 2.23 6.82 -2.21
N SER A 107 3.10 7.83 -2.24
CA SER A 107 2.72 9.19 -1.89
C SER A 107 3.44 10.25 -2.69
N ASP A 108 2.72 11.33 -3.00
CA ASP A 108 3.29 12.58 -3.43
C ASP A 108 2.47 13.74 -2.86
N ARG A 109 3.11 14.62 -2.09
CA ARG A 109 2.47 15.73 -1.39
C ARG A 109 1.31 15.26 -0.51
N HIS A 110 0.07 15.54 -0.91
CA HIS A 110 -1.15 15.19 -0.16
C HIS A 110 -1.87 13.97 -0.74
N PHE A 111 -1.28 13.26 -1.69
CA PHE A 111 -1.90 12.08 -2.29
C PHE A 111 -1.31 10.81 -1.69
N LEU A 112 -2.20 9.89 -1.29
CA LEU A 112 -1.89 8.49 -1.08
C LEU A 112 -2.46 7.67 -2.24
N PHE A 113 -1.72 6.67 -2.68
CA PHE A 113 -2.14 5.80 -3.77
C PHE A 113 -1.81 4.34 -3.48
N THR A 114 -2.74 3.46 -3.86
CA THR A 114 -2.53 2.02 -3.88
C THR A 114 -3.13 1.43 -5.14
N HIS A 115 -2.55 0.33 -5.60
CA HIS A 115 -2.97 -0.41 -6.77
C HIS A 115 -2.95 -1.91 -6.43
N ASN A 116 -4.08 -2.57 -6.64
CA ASN A 116 -4.22 -4.01 -6.51
C ASN A 116 -4.39 -4.63 -7.90
N GLY A 117 -3.30 -5.14 -8.44
CA GLY A 117 -3.23 -5.68 -9.78
C GLY A 117 -1.77 -5.80 -10.20
N PHE A 118 -1.56 -6.24 -11.43
CA PHE A 118 -0.25 -6.22 -12.05
C PHE A 118 -0.40 -6.07 -13.57
N ILE A 119 0.64 -5.53 -14.19
CA ILE A 119 0.79 -5.51 -15.65
C ILE A 119 1.73 -6.65 -16.02
N ASP A 120 1.21 -7.63 -16.76
CA ASP A 120 2.02 -8.74 -17.21
C ASP A 120 3.18 -8.26 -18.11
N ASN A 121 4.36 -8.84 -17.88
CA ASN A 121 5.60 -8.47 -18.57
C ASN A 121 5.92 -6.95 -18.55
N PHE A 122 5.53 -6.23 -17.49
CA PHE A 122 5.66 -4.77 -17.39
C PHE A 122 7.00 -4.20 -17.86
N ARG A 123 8.12 -4.79 -17.42
CA ARG A 123 9.48 -4.34 -17.78
C ARG A 123 9.78 -4.43 -19.28
N ALA A 124 9.19 -5.42 -19.96
CA ALA A 124 9.36 -5.62 -21.40
C ALA A 124 8.33 -4.85 -22.24
N THR A 125 7.23 -4.40 -21.65
CA THR A 125 6.11 -3.78 -22.36
C THR A 125 5.97 -2.30 -22.00
N LEU A 126 5.25 -1.97 -20.93
CA LEU A 126 4.81 -0.60 -20.61
C LEU A 126 5.82 0.20 -19.79
N TYR A 127 6.92 -0.40 -19.30
CA TYR A 127 7.90 0.30 -18.46
C TYR A 127 8.49 1.55 -19.14
N GLN A 128 9.06 1.41 -20.34
CA GLN A 128 9.63 2.54 -21.07
C GLN A 128 8.55 3.51 -21.58
N PRO A 129 7.43 3.04 -22.18
CA PRO A 129 6.35 3.92 -22.61
C PRO A 129 5.81 4.78 -21.47
N ILE A 130 5.49 4.21 -20.31
CA ILE A 130 5.01 4.97 -19.15
C ILE A 130 6.06 6.01 -18.73
N ARG A 131 7.32 5.58 -18.56
CA ARG A 131 8.42 6.48 -18.16
C ARG A 131 8.64 7.66 -19.10
N SER A 132 8.38 7.48 -20.39
CA SER A 132 8.49 8.56 -21.38
C SER A 132 7.38 9.62 -21.31
N HIS A 133 6.26 9.32 -20.64
CA HIS A 133 5.14 10.26 -20.46
C HIS A 133 5.14 10.95 -19.09
N ILE A 134 5.99 10.50 -18.16
CA ILE A 134 6.12 11.08 -16.82
C ILE A 134 6.90 12.38 -16.90
N ARG A 135 6.39 13.45 -16.28
CA ARG A 135 7.09 14.74 -16.19
C ARG A 135 8.39 14.58 -15.38
N ASP A 136 9.47 15.24 -15.79
CA ASP A 136 10.79 15.17 -15.12
C ASP A 136 10.71 15.34 -13.59
N THR A 137 9.89 16.29 -13.12
CA THR A 137 9.73 16.57 -11.68
C THR A 137 9.14 15.39 -10.88
N VAL A 138 8.37 14.51 -11.52
CA VAL A 138 7.81 13.29 -10.92
C VAL A 138 8.73 12.11 -11.20
N TYR A 139 9.37 12.06 -12.36
CA TYR A 139 10.27 10.99 -12.78
C TYR A 139 11.41 10.76 -11.77
N HIS A 140 11.98 11.85 -11.23
CA HIS A 140 13.05 11.79 -10.24
C HIS A 140 12.61 11.28 -8.86
N LYS A 141 11.29 11.16 -8.60
CA LYS A 141 10.74 10.67 -7.34
C LYS A 141 10.44 9.17 -7.34
N ILE A 142 10.57 8.50 -8.49
CA ILE A 142 10.35 7.05 -8.60
C ILE A 142 11.53 6.33 -7.93
N GLU A 143 11.26 5.58 -6.86
CA GLU A 143 12.29 4.86 -6.08
C GLU A 143 12.22 3.34 -6.26
N GLY A 144 11.02 2.83 -6.49
CA GLY A 144 10.76 1.42 -6.69
C GLY A 144 10.82 1.01 -8.16
N THR A 145 10.35 -0.22 -8.40
CA THR A 145 10.40 -0.87 -9.71
C THR A 145 9.08 -1.50 -10.12
N THR A 146 8.03 -1.26 -9.34
CA THR A 146 6.70 -1.82 -9.58
C THR A 146 5.97 -1.05 -10.66
N ASP A 147 5.14 -1.75 -11.42
CA ASP A 147 4.10 -1.13 -12.26
C ASP A 147 3.25 -0.14 -11.47
N SER A 148 2.93 -0.48 -10.23
CA SER A 148 2.04 0.28 -9.35
C SER A 148 2.55 1.69 -9.06
N GLU A 149 3.84 1.85 -8.79
CA GLU A 149 4.47 3.17 -8.60
C GLU A 149 4.55 3.97 -9.90
N HIS A 150 4.81 3.28 -11.02
CA HIS A 150 4.89 3.91 -12.32
C HIS A 150 3.51 4.38 -12.79
N ILE A 151 2.44 3.64 -12.47
CA ILE A 151 1.05 4.05 -12.68
C ILE A 151 0.73 5.29 -11.85
N PHE A 152 1.15 5.33 -10.57
CA PHE A 152 0.94 6.50 -9.73
C PHE A 152 1.65 7.76 -10.23
N SER A 153 2.76 7.57 -10.93
CA SER A 153 3.62 8.65 -11.42
C SER A 153 3.15 9.27 -12.74
N LEU A 154 2.14 8.70 -13.40
CA LEU A 154 1.50 9.23 -14.61
C LEU A 154 0.59 10.43 -14.28
#